data_AF-A8ZS79-F1
#
_entry.id   AF-A8ZS79-F1
#
_cell.length_a   1.000
_cell.length_b   1.000
_cell.length_c   1.000
_cell.angle_alpha   90.00
_cell.angle_beta   90.00
_cell.angle_gamma   90.00
#
_symmetry.space_group_name_H-M   'P 1'
#
loop_
_entity.id
_entity.type
_entity.pdbx_description
1 polymer ?
#
loop_
_entity_poly.entity_id
_entity_poly.type
_entity_poly.pdbx_seq_one_letter_code
_entity_poly.pdbx_strand_id
1 'polypeptide(L)'
;MKVSSRTRQTKALRAVLLNLINAHHLDRPVRYSRNKNRYTRDRRYGQHHYTYDRLIPIIDALERLGYIEQSSYYKDPDDDRYGLQTRMWGTELLWARCRRYRVTHYFGLALNPPEEKEVIVLRNKEKQDRPYRETHQTRQMRDDLERYNGFIDRNFISVRLTGDSIVDNRWLVENLYQNISKSETWIQSVILNNSHSKYKYTTPIPTFTKHLLPFHTNPYRIIQSTRDRIPINNPIPITNTKRGKVLLDVLLQRFWSEAHFFEKDLYKRSIEIGRIPLDKRRKVLDVKSPLQDIGVDELVFVLDHEHLRRIFNRESWEYGGRAYGALHQSMLRRPMRKNVLIDGEPTVEIDYSAFHIRMLYHREGIDYTDDPYLECEGHEMRDIYKAVGLIAINSTERDACGAIRDELENRGLAPPDREKPYASLVSGFKQTHPAIAHHLFSDVGIRLQNIDSIIMNAILVRLMDNGILGLPVYDSVIVQQQHGTFTREVMTEEYRKQTGFNPKF
;
A
#
# COMPACT_ATOMS: atom_id res chain seq x y z
N MET A 1 -20.95 -27.77 -23.55
CA MET A 1 -20.32 -27.03 -22.44
C MET A 1 -18.80 -27.05 -22.66
N LYS A 2 -18.16 -25.92 -23.01
CA LYS A 2 -16.70 -25.89 -23.24
C LYS A 2 -16.00 -26.27 -21.94
N VAL A 3 -15.37 -27.43 -21.89
CA VAL A 3 -14.66 -27.93 -20.71
C VAL A 3 -13.49 -26.99 -20.44
N SER A 4 -13.65 -26.11 -19.44
CA SER A 4 -12.56 -25.32 -18.90
C SER A 4 -11.46 -26.29 -18.44
N SER A 5 -10.24 -26.14 -18.97
CA SER A 5 -9.04 -26.91 -18.55
C SER A 5 -9.05 -27.19 -17.04
N ARG A 6 -8.96 -28.48 -16.66
CA ARG A 6 -8.93 -28.95 -15.25
C ARG A 6 -7.93 -28.14 -14.42
N THR A 7 -6.76 -27.84 -14.98
CA THR A 7 -5.71 -27.01 -14.37
C THR A 7 -6.22 -25.62 -13.97
N ARG A 8 -7.00 -24.95 -14.84
CA ARG A 8 -7.55 -23.61 -14.55
C ARG A 8 -8.65 -23.66 -13.48
N GLN A 9 -9.48 -24.71 -13.49
CA GLN A 9 -10.48 -24.93 -12.43
C GLN A 9 -9.82 -25.19 -11.07
N THR A 10 -8.77 -26.01 -11.02
CA THR A 10 -7.99 -26.26 -9.79
C THR A 10 -7.35 -24.98 -9.26
N LYS A 11 -6.78 -24.13 -10.13
CA LYS A 11 -6.25 -22.81 -9.72
C LYS A 11 -7.34 -21.92 -9.10
N ALA A 12 -8.52 -21.85 -9.72
CA ALA A 12 -9.65 -21.08 -9.21
C ALA A 12 -10.18 -21.61 -7.87
N LEU A 13 -10.32 -22.94 -7.72
CA LEU A 13 -10.70 -23.55 -6.46
C LEU A 13 -9.69 -23.25 -5.35
N ARG A 14 -8.38 -23.40 -5.63
CA ARG A 14 -7.33 -23.04 -4.67
C ARG A 14 -7.45 -21.59 -4.21
N ALA A 15 -7.70 -20.67 -5.12
CA ALA A 15 -7.90 -19.26 -4.77
C ALA A 15 -9.12 -19.03 -3.88
N VAL A 16 -10.27 -19.67 -4.19
CA VAL A 16 -11.47 -19.58 -3.35
C VAL A 16 -11.20 -20.10 -1.94
N LEU A 17 -10.60 -21.29 -1.82
CA LEU A 17 -10.27 -21.89 -0.53
C LEU A 17 -9.28 -21.04 0.26
N LEU A 18 -8.26 -20.47 -0.38
CA LEU A 18 -7.30 -19.59 0.28
C LEU A 18 -7.95 -18.31 0.79
N ASN A 19 -8.85 -17.71 0.01
CA ASN A 19 -9.60 -16.54 0.46
C ASN A 19 -10.52 -16.88 1.64
N LEU A 20 -11.18 -18.05 1.62
CA LEU A 20 -12.01 -18.53 2.74
C LEU A 20 -11.19 -18.76 4.01
N ILE A 21 -10.04 -19.43 3.91
CA ILE A 21 -9.14 -19.65 5.05
C ILE A 21 -8.67 -18.31 5.62
N ASN A 22 -8.24 -17.39 4.75
CA ASN A 22 -7.81 -16.05 5.18
C ASN A 22 -8.94 -15.29 5.89
N ALA A 23 -10.14 -15.27 5.29
CA ALA A 23 -11.28 -14.57 5.85
C ALA A 23 -11.73 -15.18 7.18
N HIS A 24 -11.68 -16.52 7.32
CA HIS A 24 -11.94 -17.21 8.58
C HIS A 24 -10.98 -16.79 9.69
N HIS A 25 -9.69 -16.63 9.42
CA HIS A 25 -8.74 -16.12 10.42
C HIS A 25 -8.98 -14.67 10.83
N LEU A 26 -9.64 -13.89 9.98
CA LEU A 26 -9.97 -12.48 10.23
C LEU A 26 -11.35 -12.31 10.87
N ASP A 27 -12.08 -13.41 11.11
CA ASP A 27 -13.49 -13.48 11.49
C ASP A 27 -14.38 -12.64 10.56
N ARG A 28 -14.15 -12.78 9.25
CA ARG A 28 -14.88 -12.07 8.20
C ARG A 28 -15.39 -13.04 7.14
N PRO A 29 -16.55 -12.78 6.53
CA PRO A 29 -16.95 -13.49 5.33
C PRO A 29 -16.17 -12.99 4.10
N VAL A 30 -15.97 -13.85 3.11
CA VAL A 30 -15.41 -13.47 1.81
C VAL A 30 -16.47 -12.74 1.00
N ARG A 31 -16.12 -11.57 0.48
CA ARG A 31 -16.96 -10.80 -0.44
C ARG A 31 -16.69 -11.19 -1.88
N TYR A 32 -17.73 -11.42 -2.66
CA TYR A 32 -17.64 -11.61 -4.11
C TYR A 32 -18.92 -11.16 -4.82
N SER A 33 -18.89 -11.01 -6.15
CA SER A 33 -20.06 -10.56 -6.92
C SER A 33 -20.71 -11.72 -7.67
N ARG A 34 -22.04 -11.79 -7.73
CA ARG A 34 -22.75 -12.72 -8.63
C ARG A 34 -23.15 -12.08 -9.97
N ASN A 35 -22.74 -10.83 -10.21
CA ASN A 35 -23.00 -10.13 -11.46
C ASN A 35 -21.93 -10.47 -12.50
N LYS A 36 -22.32 -11.06 -13.64
CA LYS A 36 -21.42 -11.45 -14.74
C LYS A 36 -20.57 -10.28 -15.27
N ASN A 37 -21.13 -9.06 -15.29
CA ASN A 37 -20.44 -7.85 -15.76
C ASN A 37 -19.30 -7.40 -14.85
N ARG A 38 -19.19 -7.94 -13.62
CA ARG A 38 -18.04 -7.67 -12.72
C ARG A 38 -16.81 -8.50 -13.05
N TYR A 39 -16.97 -9.51 -13.89
CA TYR A 39 -15.90 -10.43 -14.30
C TYR A 39 -15.46 -10.20 -15.75
N THR A 40 -16.11 -9.28 -16.44
CA THR A 40 -15.67 -8.78 -17.74
C THR A 40 -14.66 -7.67 -17.50
N ARG A 41 -13.37 -8.01 -17.53
CA ARG A 41 -12.30 -7.01 -17.72
C ARG A 41 -11.78 -7.09 -19.15
N ASP A 42 -11.52 -5.93 -19.72
CA ASP A 42 -10.86 -5.80 -21.01
C ASP A 42 -9.49 -6.49 -20.98
N ARG A 43 -9.03 -7.00 -22.13
CA ARG A 43 -7.72 -7.67 -22.27
C ARG A 43 -6.57 -6.83 -21.69
N ARG A 44 -6.66 -5.50 -21.75
CA ARG A 44 -5.63 -4.56 -21.30
C ARG A 44 -5.35 -4.60 -19.78
N TYR A 45 -6.38 -4.57 -18.93
CA TYR A 45 -6.20 -4.54 -17.47
C TYR A 45 -6.15 -5.93 -16.84
N GLY A 46 -5.70 -6.89 -17.64
CA GLY A 46 -5.75 -8.30 -17.35
C GLY A 46 -7.14 -8.88 -17.55
N GLN A 47 -7.19 -10.04 -18.19
CA GLN A 47 -8.28 -10.98 -17.92
C GLN A 47 -8.23 -11.28 -16.42
N HIS A 48 -9.35 -11.20 -15.71
CA HIS A 48 -9.38 -11.85 -14.40
C HIS A 48 -8.87 -13.28 -14.58
N HIS A 49 -7.89 -13.70 -13.76
CA HIS A 49 -7.51 -15.11 -13.69
C HIS A 49 -8.74 -16.01 -13.42
N TYR A 50 -9.85 -15.41 -12.96
CA TYR A 50 -11.16 -16.01 -12.73
C TYR A 50 -12.25 -15.33 -13.57
N THR A 51 -12.73 -16.02 -14.61
CA THR A 51 -13.95 -15.62 -15.34
C THR A 51 -15.19 -15.96 -14.52
N TYR A 52 -16.30 -15.26 -14.74
CA TYR A 52 -17.60 -15.56 -14.11
C TYR A 52 -17.95 -17.05 -14.23
N ASP A 53 -17.86 -17.55 -15.48
CA ASP A 53 -18.20 -18.94 -15.85
C ASP A 53 -17.23 -19.98 -15.24
N ARG A 54 -16.18 -19.54 -14.53
CA ARG A 54 -15.25 -20.41 -13.79
C ARG A 54 -15.42 -20.28 -12.29
N LEU A 55 -15.50 -19.05 -11.77
CA LEU A 55 -15.55 -18.81 -10.33
C LEU A 55 -16.89 -19.22 -9.73
N ILE A 56 -18.00 -18.79 -10.34
CA ILE A 56 -19.34 -18.98 -9.79
C ILE A 56 -19.72 -20.46 -9.71
N PRO A 57 -19.50 -21.30 -10.74
CA PRO A 57 -19.78 -22.74 -10.63
C PRO A 57 -18.97 -23.44 -9.54
N ILE A 58 -17.76 -22.96 -9.22
CA ILE A 58 -16.94 -23.52 -8.14
C ILE A 58 -17.53 -23.16 -6.78
N ILE A 59 -17.93 -21.91 -6.59
CA ILE A 59 -18.58 -21.45 -5.36
C ILE A 59 -19.90 -22.21 -5.15
N ASP A 60 -20.76 -22.28 -6.17
CA ASP A 60 -22.04 -22.99 -6.12
C ASP A 60 -21.85 -24.50 -5.86
N ALA A 61 -20.78 -25.10 -6.40
CA ALA A 61 -20.45 -26.49 -6.10
C ALA A 61 -19.99 -26.68 -4.66
N LEU A 62 -19.19 -25.76 -4.10
CA LEU A 62 -18.76 -25.82 -2.70
C LEU A 62 -19.95 -25.68 -1.74
N GLU A 63 -20.89 -24.80 -2.06
CA GLU A 63 -22.13 -24.62 -1.27
C GLU A 63 -22.99 -25.88 -1.33
N ARG A 64 -23.25 -26.42 -2.52
CA ARG A 64 -24.02 -27.66 -2.69
C ARG A 64 -23.40 -28.85 -1.97
N LEU A 65 -22.07 -28.88 -1.87
CA LEU A 65 -21.32 -29.91 -1.14
C LEU A 65 -21.26 -29.64 0.38
N GLY A 66 -21.83 -28.54 0.86
CA GLY A 66 -21.88 -28.16 2.27
C GLY A 66 -20.56 -27.64 2.83
N TYR A 67 -19.57 -27.30 1.99
CA TYR A 67 -18.28 -26.75 2.43
C TYR A 67 -18.36 -25.26 2.76
N ILE A 68 -19.29 -24.55 2.13
CA ILE A 68 -19.52 -23.13 2.38
C ILE A 68 -21.01 -22.87 2.53
N GLU A 69 -21.32 -21.77 3.18
CA GLU A 69 -22.62 -21.12 3.15
C GLU A 69 -22.44 -19.71 2.55
N GLN A 70 -23.52 -19.14 2.06
CA GLN A 70 -23.52 -17.79 1.54
C GLN A 70 -24.80 -17.04 1.89
N SER A 71 -24.66 -15.73 2.03
CA SER A 71 -25.77 -14.79 2.12
C SER A 71 -25.75 -13.93 0.86
N SER A 72 -26.78 -14.11 0.05
CA SER A 72 -27.15 -13.15 -0.99
C SER A 72 -27.83 -11.97 -0.32
N TYR A 73 -27.60 -10.75 -0.82
CA TYR A 73 -28.24 -9.51 -0.33
C TYR A 73 -27.63 -8.88 0.94
N TYR A 74 -26.32 -8.98 1.15
CA TYR A 74 -25.66 -8.16 2.19
C TYR A 74 -25.38 -6.74 1.66
N LYS A 75 -26.07 -5.75 2.22
CA LYS A 75 -25.72 -4.32 2.08
C LYS A 75 -24.80 -3.97 3.24
N ASP A 76 -23.59 -3.53 2.92
CA ASP A 76 -22.66 -3.03 3.93
C ASP A 76 -23.21 -1.71 4.49
N PRO A 77 -23.50 -1.60 5.80
CA PRO A 77 -24.03 -0.36 6.37
C PRO A 77 -23.05 0.82 6.24
N ASP A 78 -21.75 0.53 6.17
CA ASP A 78 -20.68 1.52 6.22
C ASP A 78 -20.05 1.82 4.84
N ASP A 79 -20.49 1.15 3.77
CA ASP A 79 -19.92 1.31 2.42
C ASP A 79 -20.99 1.23 1.31
N ASP A 80 -21.60 2.38 1.00
CA ASP A 80 -22.62 2.53 -0.06
C ASP A 80 -22.04 2.38 -1.49
N ARG A 81 -20.71 2.28 -1.65
CA ARG A 81 -20.04 2.28 -2.97
C ARG A 81 -20.28 1.03 -3.83
N TYR A 82 -20.73 -0.07 -3.26
CA TYR A 82 -20.74 -1.37 -3.96
C TYR A 82 -22.11 -2.04 -4.05
N GLY A 83 -23.16 -1.45 -3.49
CA GLY A 83 -24.51 -2.05 -3.46
C GLY A 83 -24.55 -3.43 -2.77
N LEU A 84 -25.62 -4.19 -3.00
CA LEU A 84 -25.79 -5.56 -2.46
C LEU A 84 -24.71 -6.48 -3.05
N GLN A 85 -23.86 -7.04 -2.19
CA GLN A 85 -22.80 -7.99 -2.59
C GLN A 85 -22.95 -9.30 -1.82
N THR A 86 -22.67 -10.43 -2.48
CA THR A 86 -22.76 -11.74 -1.84
C THR A 86 -21.59 -11.95 -0.89
N ARG A 87 -21.88 -12.55 0.26
CA ARG A 87 -20.90 -12.97 1.27
C ARG A 87 -20.89 -14.49 1.34
N MET A 88 -19.71 -15.10 1.46
CA MET A 88 -19.56 -16.54 1.72
C MET A 88 -18.63 -16.80 2.89
N TRP A 89 -18.87 -17.88 3.62
CA TRP A 89 -18.02 -18.35 4.72
C TRP A 89 -17.94 -19.88 4.69
N GLY A 90 -16.86 -20.43 5.25
CA GLY A 90 -16.71 -21.87 5.35
C GLY A 90 -17.55 -22.46 6.48
N THR A 91 -18.10 -23.64 6.25
CA THR A 91 -18.79 -24.43 7.27
C THR A 91 -17.79 -25.26 8.08
N GLU A 92 -18.27 -25.87 9.15
CA GLU A 92 -17.46 -26.80 9.94
C GLU A 92 -16.95 -28.01 9.12
N LEU A 93 -17.65 -28.38 8.04
CA LEU A 93 -17.19 -29.42 7.12
C LEU A 93 -15.89 -29.03 6.41
N LEU A 94 -15.77 -27.77 5.99
CA LEU A 94 -14.53 -27.25 5.39
C LEU A 94 -13.41 -27.18 6.43
N TRP A 95 -13.71 -26.66 7.63
CA TRP A 95 -12.70 -26.50 8.67
C TRP A 95 -12.20 -27.82 9.23
N ALA A 96 -13.06 -28.84 9.33
CA ALA A 96 -12.66 -30.20 9.66
C ALA A 96 -11.65 -30.77 8.65
N ARG A 97 -11.84 -30.50 7.35
CA ARG A 97 -10.87 -30.89 6.31
C ARG A 97 -9.57 -30.12 6.43
N CYS A 98 -9.63 -28.80 6.63
CA CYS A 98 -8.43 -27.99 6.84
C CYS A 98 -7.60 -28.51 8.03
N ARG A 99 -8.25 -28.82 9.17
CA ARG A 99 -7.59 -29.41 10.34
C ARG A 99 -7.00 -30.79 10.04
N ARG A 100 -7.75 -31.67 9.36
CA ARG A 100 -7.28 -33.01 8.96
C ARG A 100 -6.03 -32.94 8.10
N TYR A 101 -5.98 -32.02 7.14
CA TYR A 101 -4.84 -31.85 6.24
C TYR A 101 -3.78 -30.88 6.78
N ARG A 102 -3.91 -30.42 8.02
CA ARG A 102 -3.01 -29.44 8.65
C ARG A 102 -2.80 -28.19 7.79
N VAL A 103 -3.83 -27.80 7.03
CA VAL A 103 -3.87 -26.54 6.29
C VAL A 103 -4.19 -25.46 7.31
N THR A 104 -3.17 -25.03 8.04
CA THR A 104 -3.33 -24.12 9.15
C THR A 104 -3.12 -22.68 8.73
N HIS A 105 -2.21 -22.35 7.81
CA HIS A 105 -1.87 -20.96 7.48
C HIS A 105 -1.38 -20.71 6.04
N TYR A 106 -1.49 -19.45 5.63
CA TYR A 106 -1.14 -18.84 4.32
C TYR A 106 0.35 -18.92 3.91
N PHE A 107 1.24 -19.51 4.73
CA PHE A 107 2.68 -19.51 4.46
C PHE A 107 3.03 -20.06 3.06
N GLY A 108 3.41 -19.16 2.15
CA GLY A 108 3.97 -19.49 0.84
C GLY A 108 2.96 -19.89 -0.24
N LEU A 109 1.67 -19.56 -0.08
CA LEU A 109 0.66 -19.66 -1.13
C LEU A 109 0.30 -18.26 -1.63
N ALA A 110 1.32 -17.47 -1.99
CA ALA A 110 1.08 -16.32 -2.85
C ALA A 110 0.40 -16.85 -4.11
N LEU A 111 -0.87 -16.47 -4.30
CA LEU A 111 -1.44 -16.49 -5.65
C LEU A 111 -0.46 -15.67 -6.48
N ASN A 112 0.03 -16.27 -7.57
CA ASN A 112 1.02 -15.68 -8.48
C ASN A 112 0.93 -14.15 -8.47
N PRO A 113 2.07 -13.42 -8.34
CA PRO A 113 2.04 -11.98 -8.47
C PRO A 113 1.21 -11.64 -9.72
N PRO A 114 0.21 -10.73 -9.60
CA PRO A 114 -0.67 -10.44 -10.73
C PRO A 114 0.18 -10.19 -11.97
N GLU A 115 -0.06 -10.99 -13.01
CA GLU A 115 0.58 -10.86 -14.33
C GLU A 115 0.63 -9.38 -14.73
N GLU A 116 1.81 -8.95 -15.18
CA GLU A 116 2.17 -7.63 -15.77
C GLU A 116 1.07 -6.57 -15.60
N LYS A 117 1.09 -5.90 -14.43
CA LYS A 117 0.15 -4.83 -14.11
C LYS A 117 0.33 -3.70 -15.12
N GLU A 118 -0.65 -3.52 -15.99
CA GLU A 118 -0.83 -2.32 -16.82
C GLU A 118 -0.42 -1.06 -16.02
N VAL A 119 0.65 -0.39 -16.47
CA VAL A 119 1.30 0.70 -15.75
C VAL A 119 0.56 2.03 -15.90
N ILE A 120 -0.34 2.15 -16.88
CA ILE A 120 -1.22 3.32 -17.06
C ILE A 120 -2.68 2.90 -16.91
N VAL A 121 -3.34 3.40 -15.87
CA VAL A 121 -4.72 3.06 -15.50
C VAL A 121 -5.65 4.24 -15.68
N LEU A 122 -6.71 4.06 -16.47
CA LEU A 122 -7.78 5.03 -16.65
C LEU A 122 -9.05 4.55 -15.94
N ARG A 123 -9.66 5.39 -15.10
CA ARG A 123 -10.88 5.07 -14.34
C ARG A 123 -12.03 6.00 -14.64
N ASN A 124 -13.26 5.51 -14.59
CA ASN A 124 -14.47 6.36 -14.62
C ASN A 124 -14.73 7.03 -13.25
N LYS A 125 -15.82 7.80 -13.17
CA LYS A 125 -16.27 8.46 -11.93
C LYS A 125 -16.55 7.45 -10.79
N GLU A 126 -16.97 6.25 -11.15
CA GLU A 126 -17.25 5.14 -10.22
C GLU A 126 -15.98 4.35 -9.82
N LYS A 127 -14.77 4.85 -10.14
CA LYS A 127 -13.46 4.21 -9.86
C LYS A 127 -13.27 2.83 -10.50
N GLN A 128 -13.97 2.57 -11.61
CA GLN A 128 -13.84 1.35 -12.40
C GLN A 128 -12.82 1.57 -13.52
N ASP A 129 -11.90 0.62 -13.70
CA ASP A 129 -10.87 0.69 -14.74
C ASP A 129 -11.51 0.53 -16.15
N ARG A 130 -11.12 1.39 -17.09
CA ARG A 130 -11.72 1.54 -18.43
C ARG A 130 -10.67 1.46 -19.53
N PRO A 131 -10.90 0.67 -20.60
CA PRO A 131 -9.94 0.55 -21.69
C PRO A 131 -9.79 1.89 -22.42
N TYR A 132 -8.60 2.09 -22.98
CA TYR A 132 -8.29 3.25 -23.81
C TYR A 132 -7.45 2.81 -25.01
N ARG A 133 -7.46 3.63 -26.06
CA ARG A 133 -6.57 3.44 -27.22
C ARG A 133 -5.23 4.10 -26.94
N GLU A 134 -4.15 3.48 -27.37
CA GLU A 134 -2.82 4.09 -27.28
C GLU A 134 -2.77 5.38 -28.12
N THR A 135 -2.21 6.42 -27.52
CA THR A 135 -1.87 7.69 -28.15
C THR A 135 -0.35 7.90 -28.08
N HIS A 136 0.17 8.98 -28.65
CA HIS A 136 1.57 9.36 -28.42
C HIS A 136 1.83 9.62 -26.92
N GLN A 137 0.91 10.34 -26.27
CA GLN A 137 1.02 10.68 -24.85
C GLN A 137 1.06 9.42 -23.97
N THR A 138 0.17 8.45 -24.18
CA THR A 138 0.13 7.23 -23.34
C THR A 138 1.33 6.33 -23.57
N ARG A 139 1.87 6.27 -24.79
CA ARG A 139 3.12 5.55 -25.07
C ARG A 139 4.30 6.19 -24.34
N GLN A 140 4.45 7.50 -24.42
CA GLN A 140 5.52 8.20 -23.71
C GLN A 140 5.41 8.01 -22.18
N MET A 141 4.20 8.15 -21.61
CA MET A 141 3.99 7.92 -20.18
C MET A 141 4.32 6.47 -19.77
N ARG A 142 4.05 5.51 -20.64
CA ARG A 142 4.39 4.10 -20.41
C ARG A 142 5.89 3.88 -20.46
N ASP A 143 6.55 4.39 -21.49
CA ASP A 143 8.00 4.25 -21.68
C ASP A 143 8.77 4.84 -20.48
N ASP A 144 8.40 6.05 -20.03
CA ASP A 144 9.00 6.69 -18.86
C ASP A 144 8.84 5.82 -17.60
N LEU A 145 7.64 5.28 -17.38
CA LEU A 145 7.29 4.53 -16.18
C LEU A 145 7.88 3.13 -16.17
N GLU A 146 7.97 2.47 -17.32
CA GLU A 146 8.64 1.18 -17.48
C GLU A 146 10.16 1.34 -17.31
N ARG A 147 10.76 2.41 -17.84
CA ARG A 147 12.17 2.75 -17.57
C ARG A 147 12.41 2.98 -16.09
N TYR A 148 11.55 3.77 -15.44
CA TYR A 148 11.65 4.05 -14.00
C TYR A 148 11.48 2.77 -13.17
N ASN A 149 10.49 1.92 -13.47
CA ASN A 149 10.30 0.65 -12.77
C ASN A 149 11.47 -0.33 -13.03
N GLY A 150 12.06 -0.31 -14.22
CA GLY A 150 13.29 -1.07 -14.49
C GLY A 150 14.51 -0.51 -13.75
N PHE A 151 14.52 0.79 -13.44
CA PHE A 151 15.56 1.41 -12.63
C PHE A 151 15.38 1.10 -11.13
N ILE A 152 14.15 1.17 -10.60
CA ILE A 152 13.89 0.86 -9.19
C ILE A 152 14.24 -0.59 -8.84
N ASP A 153 14.03 -1.54 -9.76
CA ASP A 153 14.39 -2.95 -9.59
C ASP A 153 15.90 -3.21 -9.40
N ARG A 154 16.75 -2.24 -9.77
CA ARG A 154 18.21 -2.33 -9.63
C ARG A 154 18.72 -1.77 -8.31
N ASN A 155 17.86 -1.10 -7.55
CA ASN A 155 18.21 -0.43 -6.30
C ASN A 155 17.62 -1.22 -5.12
N PHE A 156 18.29 -1.15 -3.98
CA PHE A 156 17.90 -1.82 -2.75
C PHE A 156 17.30 -0.82 -1.76
N ILE A 157 15.99 -0.90 -1.54
CA ILE A 157 15.27 0.03 -0.66
C ILE A 157 14.97 -0.66 0.67
N SER A 158 15.53 -0.12 1.76
CA SER A 158 15.31 -0.65 3.11
C SER A 158 14.90 0.43 4.09
N VAL A 159 14.41 0.03 5.26
CA VAL A 159 13.99 0.94 6.33
C VAL A 159 14.57 0.44 7.63
N ARG A 160 15.28 1.30 8.35
CA ARG A 160 15.91 0.98 9.64
C ARG A 160 15.21 1.69 10.79
N LEU A 161 14.47 0.95 11.59
CA LEU A 161 13.82 1.45 12.80
C LEU A 161 14.62 1.07 14.04
N THR A 162 14.67 2.00 14.99
CA THR A 162 15.31 1.86 16.31
C THR A 162 14.26 1.66 17.40
N GLY A 163 14.67 1.20 18.59
CA GLY A 163 13.78 0.87 19.70
C GLY A 163 12.81 1.99 20.14
N ASP A 164 13.18 3.25 19.96
CA ASP A 164 12.37 4.45 20.21
C ASP A 164 11.33 4.75 19.12
N SER A 165 11.40 4.07 17.96
CA SER A 165 10.46 4.26 16.87
C SER A 165 9.05 3.84 17.30
N ILE A 166 8.11 4.79 17.26
CA ILE A 166 6.72 4.54 17.61
C ILE A 166 6.01 3.79 16.48
N VAL A 167 5.46 2.63 16.82
CA VAL A 167 4.60 1.82 15.95
C VAL A 167 3.24 1.60 16.61
N ASP A 168 2.26 1.13 15.85
CA ASP A 168 1.04 0.58 16.42
C ASP A 168 0.77 -0.82 15.90
N ASN A 169 -0.18 -1.50 16.55
CA ASN A 169 -0.57 -2.84 16.18
C ASN A 169 -1.08 -2.92 14.74
N ARG A 170 -1.78 -1.89 14.24
CA ARG A 170 -2.22 -1.82 12.84
C ARG A 170 -1.04 -1.94 11.88
N TRP A 171 -0.01 -1.14 12.09
CA TRP A 171 1.17 -1.16 11.24
C TRP A 171 1.89 -2.51 11.31
N LEU A 172 2.05 -3.08 12.51
CA LEU A 172 2.70 -4.38 12.70
C LEU A 172 1.97 -5.50 11.96
N VAL A 173 0.65 -5.61 12.12
CA VAL A 173 -0.11 -6.79 11.65
C VAL A 173 -0.79 -6.58 10.30
N GLU A 174 -1.28 -5.37 9.98
CA GLU A 174 -2.01 -5.08 8.73
C GLU A 174 -1.10 -4.52 7.62
N ASN A 175 0.05 -3.94 7.98
CA ASN A 175 1.03 -3.45 7.00
C ASN A 175 2.25 -4.37 6.90
N LEU A 176 3.11 -4.41 7.93
CA LEU A 176 4.36 -5.18 7.90
C LEU A 176 4.11 -6.68 7.68
N TYR A 177 3.40 -7.34 8.58
CA TYR A 177 3.15 -8.78 8.49
C TYR A 177 2.39 -9.18 7.22
N GLN A 178 1.35 -8.44 6.84
CA GLN A 178 0.60 -8.74 5.60
C GLN A 178 1.49 -8.64 4.35
N ASN A 179 2.34 -7.63 4.24
CA ASN A 179 3.20 -7.48 3.07
C ASN A 179 4.35 -8.51 3.06
N ILE A 180 4.85 -8.93 4.24
CA ILE A 180 5.76 -10.08 4.36
C ILE A 180 5.07 -11.33 3.80
N SER A 181 3.83 -11.57 4.21
CA SER A 181 3.07 -12.74 3.75
C SER A 181 2.85 -12.77 2.23
N LYS A 182 2.70 -11.61 1.60
CA LYS A 182 2.58 -11.44 0.15
C LYS A 182 3.91 -11.46 -0.59
N SER A 183 5.04 -11.57 0.11
CA SER A 183 6.39 -11.46 -0.46
C SER A 183 6.65 -10.11 -1.15
N GLU A 184 5.99 -9.05 -0.66
CA GLU A 184 6.17 -7.67 -1.12
C GLU A 184 7.24 -6.93 -0.28
N THR A 185 7.52 -7.42 0.93
CA THR A 185 8.60 -6.96 1.81
C THR A 185 9.16 -8.17 2.59
N TRP A 186 10.32 -8.02 3.24
CA TRP A 186 10.89 -9.04 4.12
C TRP A 186 11.81 -8.41 5.17
N ILE A 187 12.00 -9.11 6.29
CA ILE A 187 12.88 -8.64 7.38
C ILE A 187 14.32 -9.03 7.06
N GLN A 188 15.18 -8.01 6.92
CA GLN A 188 16.62 -8.17 6.69
C GLN A 188 17.35 -8.52 7.97
N SER A 189 17.08 -7.77 9.03
CA SER A 189 17.60 -8.02 10.37
C SER A 189 16.64 -7.48 11.43
N VAL A 190 16.73 -8.06 12.62
CA VAL A 190 16.05 -7.57 13.82
C VAL A 190 16.96 -7.88 14.99
N ILE A 191 17.01 -6.98 15.98
CA ILE A 191 17.71 -7.18 17.24
C ILE A 191 16.63 -7.27 18.33
N LEU A 192 16.49 -8.45 18.92
CA LEU A 192 15.51 -8.70 19.98
C LEU A 192 16.13 -8.50 21.37
N ASN A 193 15.40 -7.84 22.27
CA ASN A 193 15.84 -7.59 23.64
C ASN A 193 15.26 -8.60 24.65
N ASN A 194 15.70 -8.50 25.90
CA ASN A 194 15.31 -9.43 26.97
C ASN A 194 13.80 -9.36 27.34
N SER A 195 13.11 -8.27 26.98
CA SER A 195 11.67 -8.07 27.21
C SER A 195 10.82 -8.76 26.14
N HIS A 196 11.40 -9.22 25.03
CA HIS A 196 10.64 -9.94 24.00
C HIS A 196 10.04 -11.24 24.58
N SER A 197 8.71 -11.32 24.59
CA SER A 197 8.00 -12.31 25.40
C SER A 197 8.16 -13.76 24.89
N LYS A 198 9.07 -14.49 25.55
CA LYS A 198 9.19 -15.97 25.68
C LYS A 198 9.32 -16.81 24.40
N TYR A 199 10.58 -16.99 23.99
CA TYR A 199 11.14 -18.34 23.80
C TYR A 199 12.54 -18.43 24.42
N LYS A 200 12.63 -18.81 25.71
CA LYS A 200 13.81 -19.52 26.21
C LYS A 200 13.79 -20.92 25.61
N TYR A 201 14.41 -21.14 24.46
CA TYR A 201 14.74 -22.51 24.05
C TYR A 201 15.85 -23.01 24.99
N THR A 202 15.48 -23.59 26.13
CA THR A 202 16.38 -24.42 26.92
C THR A 202 16.54 -25.76 26.21
N THR A 203 17.30 -25.76 25.14
CA THR A 203 18.05 -26.93 24.72
C THR A 203 19.33 -26.38 24.11
N PRO A 204 20.52 -26.65 24.68
CA PRO A 204 21.75 -26.24 24.06
C PRO A 204 21.83 -27.00 22.73
N ILE A 205 21.57 -26.32 21.62
CA ILE A 205 21.89 -26.88 20.30
C ILE A 205 23.40 -26.77 20.19
N PRO A 206 24.14 -27.89 20.16
CA PRO A 206 25.59 -27.84 20.05
C PRO A 206 25.92 -27.17 18.71
N THR A 207 26.60 -26.03 18.80
CA THR A 207 27.36 -25.41 17.70
C THR A 207 26.62 -25.38 16.35
N PHE A 208 25.45 -24.74 16.30
CA PHE A 208 24.98 -24.16 15.04
C PHE A 208 25.34 -22.69 15.07
N THR A 209 26.33 -22.29 14.28
CA THR A 209 26.76 -20.91 14.18
C THR A 209 25.54 -20.07 13.81
N LYS A 210 25.18 -19.11 14.67
CA LYS A 210 24.11 -18.13 14.45
C LYS A 210 24.51 -17.29 13.24
N HIS A 211 24.18 -17.76 12.03
CA HIS A 211 24.52 -17.07 10.80
C HIS A 211 23.62 -15.86 10.65
N LEU A 212 24.08 -14.71 11.16
CA LEU A 212 23.58 -13.38 10.79
C LEU A 212 24.07 -13.05 9.38
N LEU A 213 23.63 -13.82 8.38
CA LEU A 213 23.97 -13.54 6.99
C LEU A 213 22.85 -12.69 6.37
N PRO A 214 23.14 -11.45 5.94
CA PRO A 214 22.17 -10.63 5.25
C PRO A 214 21.82 -11.30 3.91
N PHE A 215 20.53 -11.44 3.61
CA PHE A 215 20.12 -11.77 2.26
C PHE A 215 20.20 -10.51 1.39
N HIS A 216 20.71 -10.63 0.17
CA HIS A 216 20.58 -9.57 -0.84
C HIS A 216 19.30 -9.73 -1.68
N THR A 217 18.49 -10.75 -1.39
CA THR A 217 17.32 -11.11 -2.18
C THR A 217 16.24 -11.67 -1.27
N ASN A 218 14.97 -11.38 -1.58
CA ASN A 218 13.83 -11.89 -0.83
C ASN A 218 13.87 -13.42 -0.68
N PRO A 219 14.04 -13.94 0.54
CA PRO A 219 14.13 -15.38 0.76
C PRO A 219 12.84 -16.12 0.43
N TYR A 220 11.67 -15.48 0.51
CA TYR A 220 10.40 -16.08 0.13
C TYR A 220 10.29 -16.31 -1.38
N ARG A 221 10.86 -15.42 -2.21
CA ARG A 221 10.93 -15.62 -3.66
C ARG A 221 11.83 -16.81 -4.01
N ILE A 222 12.95 -16.97 -3.30
CA ILE A 222 13.84 -18.14 -3.47
C ILE A 222 13.11 -19.44 -3.06
N ILE A 223 12.40 -19.42 -1.93
CA ILE A 223 11.61 -20.57 -1.47
C ILE A 223 10.53 -20.97 -2.49
N GLN A 224 9.78 -20.00 -3.01
CA GLN A 224 8.72 -20.23 -3.99
C GLN A 224 9.28 -20.79 -5.31
N SER A 225 10.24 -20.08 -5.90
CA SER A 225 10.86 -20.48 -7.18
C SER A 225 11.54 -21.85 -7.13
N THR A 226 12.02 -22.28 -5.96
CA THR A 226 12.65 -23.61 -5.81
C THR A 226 11.64 -24.73 -5.53
N ARG A 227 10.49 -24.42 -4.91
CA ARG A 227 9.40 -25.40 -4.71
C ARG A 227 8.75 -25.81 -6.04
N ASP A 228 8.66 -24.89 -6.99
CA ASP A 228 8.04 -25.12 -8.30
C ASP A 228 8.89 -26.00 -9.25
N ARG A 229 10.14 -26.30 -8.89
CA ARG A 229 11.07 -27.11 -9.70
C ARG A 229 11.15 -28.59 -9.29
N ILE A 230 10.32 -29.06 -8.35
CA ILE A 230 10.30 -30.47 -7.93
C ILE A 230 9.51 -31.30 -8.96
N PRO A 231 10.13 -32.25 -9.68
CA PRO A 231 9.43 -33.07 -10.67
C PRO A 231 8.36 -33.95 -10.02
N ILE A 232 7.15 -33.96 -10.60
CA ILE A 232 5.97 -34.71 -10.11
C ILE A 232 6.18 -36.24 -10.08
N ASN A 233 7.17 -36.77 -10.80
CA ASN A 233 7.32 -38.21 -11.06
C ASN A 233 8.40 -38.94 -10.25
N ASN A 234 9.01 -38.33 -9.22
CA ASN A 234 9.97 -39.06 -8.37
C ASN A 234 9.29 -39.61 -7.10
N PRO A 235 9.40 -40.91 -6.80
CA PRO A 235 8.88 -41.47 -5.55
C PRO A 235 9.62 -40.85 -4.36
N ILE A 236 8.85 -40.35 -3.39
CA ILE A 236 9.34 -39.60 -2.23
C ILE A 236 9.80 -40.61 -1.15
N PRO A 237 11.09 -40.64 -0.73
CA PRO A 237 11.54 -41.45 0.40
C PRO A 237 10.99 -40.92 1.73
N ILE A 238 10.80 -41.81 2.70
CA ILE A 238 10.26 -41.52 4.06
C ILE A 238 11.06 -40.43 4.80
N THR A 239 12.34 -40.24 4.50
CA THR A 239 13.16 -39.10 4.95
C THR A 239 13.22 -38.04 3.84
N ASN A 240 12.33 -37.07 3.94
CA ASN A 240 11.97 -36.09 2.90
C ASN A 240 13.03 -34.97 2.67
N THR A 241 14.31 -35.31 2.45
CA THR A 241 15.45 -34.36 2.62
C THR A 241 16.44 -34.26 1.45
N LYS A 242 16.01 -34.41 0.18
CA LYS A 242 16.77 -33.80 -0.94
C LYS A 242 16.15 -32.47 -1.33
N ARG A 243 16.44 -31.42 -0.55
CA ARG A 243 16.20 -30.03 -0.96
C ARG A 243 17.37 -29.59 -1.85
N GLY A 244 17.11 -28.79 -2.89
CA GLY A 244 18.20 -28.15 -3.63
C GLY A 244 19.07 -27.32 -2.69
N LYS A 245 20.39 -27.32 -2.87
CA LYS A 245 21.37 -26.66 -1.98
C LYS A 245 20.95 -25.22 -1.62
N VAL A 246 20.56 -24.43 -2.61
CA VAL A 246 20.09 -23.04 -2.45
C VAL A 246 18.88 -22.94 -1.50
N LEU A 247 17.88 -23.82 -1.64
CA LEU A 247 16.72 -23.82 -0.74
C LEU A 247 17.08 -24.29 0.67
N LEU A 248 17.99 -25.26 0.78
CA LEU A 248 18.47 -25.74 2.07
C LEU A 248 19.22 -24.63 2.81
N ASP A 249 20.09 -23.89 2.12
CA ASP A 249 20.87 -22.78 2.67
C ASP A 249 19.95 -21.66 3.19
N VAL A 250 18.98 -21.20 2.39
CA VAL A 250 18.00 -20.18 2.82
C VAL A 250 17.20 -20.64 4.03
N LEU A 251 16.73 -21.90 4.02
CA LEU A 251 15.95 -22.43 5.13
C LEU A 251 16.80 -22.55 6.38
N LEU A 252 18.01 -23.09 6.32
CA LEU A 252 18.90 -23.23 7.48
C LEU A 252 19.31 -21.88 8.06
N GLN A 253 19.53 -20.86 7.23
CA GLN A 253 19.90 -19.51 7.67
C GLN A 253 18.73 -18.77 8.35
N ARG A 254 17.49 -18.96 7.88
CA ARG A 254 16.31 -18.32 8.48
C ARG A 254 15.76 -19.08 9.67
N PHE A 255 15.85 -20.41 9.66
CA PHE A 255 15.34 -21.21 10.76
C PHE A 255 16.13 -20.83 12.02
N TRP A 256 15.42 -20.38 13.05
CA TRP A 256 16.00 -19.94 14.34
C TRP A 256 16.75 -18.60 14.32
N SER A 257 16.62 -17.78 13.26
CA SER A 257 17.08 -16.39 13.30
C SER A 257 16.13 -15.50 14.11
N GLU A 258 16.63 -14.38 14.62
CA GLU A 258 15.79 -13.38 15.30
C GLU A 258 14.68 -12.86 14.38
N ALA A 259 14.97 -12.69 13.08
CA ALA A 259 13.99 -12.30 12.08
C ALA A 259 12.84 -13.32 11.99
N HIS A 260 13.15 -14.61 11.99
CA HIS A 260 12.15 -15.68 11.98
C HIS A 260 11.34 -15.74 13.28
N PHE A 261 11.95 -15.46 14.43
CA PHE A 261 11.22 -15.37 15.69
C PHE A 261 10.27 -14.18 15.72
N PHE A 262 10.73 -13.02 15.27
CA PHE A 262 9.90 -11.83 15.22
C PHE A 262 8.74 -11.98 14.22
N GLU A 263 8.98 -12.60 13.04
CA GLU A 263 7.90 -12.93 12.10
C GLU A 263 6.84 -13.86 12.69
N LYS A 264 7.25 -14.83 13.52
CA LYS A 264 6.30 -15.68 14.25
C LYS A 264 5.50 -14.90 15.29
N ASP A 265 6.10 -13.93 15.97
CA ASP A 265 5.40 -13.06 16.90
C ASP A 265 4.38 -12.17 16.17
N LEU A 266 4.78 -11.52 15.08
CA LEU A 266 3.89 -10.75 14.21
C LEU A 266 2.69 -11.57 13.73
N TYR A 267 2.95 -12.81 13.31
CA TYR A 267 1.92 -13.76 12.91
C TYR A 267 0.97 -14.10 14.07
N LYS A 268 1.51 -14.47 15.24
CA LYS A 268 0.71 -14.78 16.44
C LYS A 268 -0.16 -13.59 16.84
N ARG A 269 0.43 -12.38 16.88
CA ARG A 269 -0.26 -11.12 17.14
C ARG A 269 -1.39 -10.87 16.14
N SER A 270 -1.16 -11.13 14.84
CA SER A 270 -2.20 -11.01 13.82
C SER A 270 -3.39 -11.93 14.09
N ILE A 271 -3.17 -13.16 14.57
CA ILE A 271 -4.23 -14.10 14.92
C ILE A 271 -4.97 -13.67 16.19
N GLU A 272 -4.23 -13.24 17.22
CA GLU A 272 -4.82 -12.81 18.48
C GLU A 272 -5.69 -11.56 18.31
N ILE A 273 -5.22 -10.57 17.55
CA ILE A 273 -6.01 -9.38 17.21
C ILE A 273 -7.19 -9.75 16.28
N GLY A 274 -6.98 -10.69 15.36
CA GLY A 274 -8.00 -11.19 14.45
C GLY A 274 -9.22 -11.77 15.17
N ARG A 275 -9.02 -12.40 16.34
CA ARG A 275 -10.07 -12.97 17.20
C ARG A 275 -10.88 -11.94 17.99
N ILE A 276 -10.45 -10.68 18.00
CA ILE A 276 -11.16 -9.61 18.71
C ILE A 276 -12.38 -9.18 17.88
N PRO A 277 -13.57 -9.04 18.48
CA PRO A 277 -14.75 -8.48 17.82
C PRO A 277 -14.47 -7.14 17.13
N LEU A 278 -15.08 -6.93 15.96
CA LEU A 278 -14.78 -5.81 15.05
C LEU A 278 -14.89 -4.44 15.74
N ASP A 279 -15.92 -4.25 16.57
CA ASP A 279 -16.23 -3.03 17.32
C ASP A 279 -15.13 -2.66 18.32
N LYS A 280 -14.44 -3.66 18.89
CA LYS A 280 -13.34 -3.46 19.85
C LYS A 280 -11.96 -3.49 19.21
N ARG A 281 -11.83 -4.13 18.03
CA ARG A 281 -10.55 -4.33 17.34
C ARG A 281 -9.84 -3.01 17.00
N ARG A 282 -10.61 -1.97 16.64
CA ARG A 282 -10.04 -0.65 16.29
C ARG A 282 -9.18 -0.07 17.43
N LYS A 283 -9.67 -0.12 18.67
CA LYS A 283 -8.94 0.37 19.85
C LYS A 283 -7.62 -0.36 20.05
N VAL A 284 -7.58 -1.68 19.81
CA VAL A 284 -6.36 -2.49 19.94
C VAL A 284 -5.38 -2.21 18.81
N LEU A 285 -5.88 -2.05 17.58
CA LEU A 285 -5.07 -1.71 16.41
C LEU A 285 -4.40 -0.34 16.52
N ASP A 286 -5.07 0.63 17.16
CA ASP A 286 -4.58 2.00 17.34
C ASP A 286 -3.65 2.18 18.56
N VAL A 287 -3.39 1.12 19.34
CA VAL A 287 -2.44 1.17 20.48
C VAL A 287 -1.03 1.42 19.93
N LYS A 288 -0.46 2.57 20.29
CA LYS A 288 0.90 2.98 19.96
C LYS A 288 1.88 2.57 21.06
N SER A 289 3.05 2.10 20.66
CA SER A 289 4.17 1.83 21.57
C SER A 289 5.51 2.00 20.84
N PRO A 290 6.59 2.35 21.54
CA PRO A 290 7.96 2.12 21.08
C PRO A 290 8.18 0.65 20.67
N LEU A 291 9.12 0.42 19.74
CA LEU A 291 9.52 -0.93 19.33
C LEU A 291 10.18 -1.72 20.49
N GLN A 292 10.96 -1.05 21.34
CA GLN A 292 11.64 -1.69 22.47
C GLN A 292 10.64 -2.31 23.48
N ASP A 293 9.46 -1.72 23.62
CA ASP A 293 8.40 -2.17 24.54
C ASP A 293 7.75 -3.47 24.05
N ILE A 294 7.83 -3.78 22.75
CA ILE A 294 7.45 -5.07 22.17
C ILE A 294 8.65 -6.02 22.01
N GLY A 295 9.80 -5.64 22.56
CA GLY A 295 11.01 -6.46 22.62
C GLY A 295 11.96 -6.32 21.43
N VAL A 296 11.90 -5.21 20.69
CA VAL A 296 12.70 -4.98 19.48
C VAL A 296 13.56 -3.72 19.63
N ASP A 297 14.88 -3.87 19.69
CA ASP A 297 15.81 -2.73 19.79
C ASP A 297 16.17 -2.16 18.41
N GLU A 298 16.16 -3.00 17.37
CA GLU A 298 16.37 -2.59 15.98
C GLU A 298 15.56 -3.48 15.04
N LEU A 299 14.99 -2.88 14.00
CA LEU A 299 14.30 -3.59 12.92
C LEU A 299 14.71 -3.01 11.57
N VAL A 300 15.30 -3.85 10.70
CA VAL A 300 15.59 -3.51 9.30
C VAL A 300 14.77 -4.40 8.39
N PHE A 301 13.94 -3.78 7.54
CA PHE A 301 13.14 -4.48 6.55
C PHE A 301 13.30 -3.86 5.16
N VAL A 302 13.07 -4.66 4.13
CA VAL A 302 13.35 -4.32 2.73
C VAL A 302 12.05 -4.27 1.95
N LEU A 303 11.89 -3.26 1.10
CA LEU A 303 10.71 -3.07 0.27
C LEU A 303 11.00 -3.62 -1.14
N ASP A 304 10.33 -4.72 -1.54
CA ASP A 304 10.53 -5.32 -2.87
C ASP A 304 9.37 -5.07 -3.85
N HIS A 305 8.33 -4.35 -3.41
CA HIS A 305 7.19 -3.98 -4.25
C HIS A 305 7.12 -2.48 -4.43
N GLU A 306 8.03 -1.96 -5.24
CA GLU A 306 8.24 -0.52 -5.42
C GLU A 306 7.82 -0.03 -6.81
N HIS A 307 7.22 -0.90 -7.63
CA HIS A 307 6.71 -0.53 -8.95
C HIS A 307 5.57 0.48 -8.86
N LEU A 308 5.65 1.48 -9.71
CA LEU A 308 4.67 2.54 -9.84
C LEU A 308 3.78 2.32 -11.07
N ARG A 309 2.53 2.76 -10.94
CA ARG A 309 1.55 2.91 -12.02
C ARG A 309 0.94 4.31 -11.96
N ARG A 310 0.58 4.90 -13.10
CA ARG A 310 -0.16 6.16 -13.14
C ARG A 310 -1.66 5.90 -13.16
N ILE A 311 -2.41 6.63 -12.36
CA ILE A 311 -3.88 6.47 -12.26
C ILE A 311 -4.57 7.77 -12.64
N PHE A 312 -5.28 7.74 -13.76
CA PHE A 312 -6.18 8.77 -14.26
C PHE A 312 -7.62 8.42 -13.91
N ASN A 313 -8.46 9.44 -13.75
CA ASN A 313 -9.83 9.33 -13.26
C ASN A 313 -10.80 10.05 -14.20
N ARG A 314 -12.10 9.86 -14.00
CA ARG A 314 -13.16 10.50 -14.79
C ARG A 314 -13.02 10.29 -16.32
N GLU A 315 -12.42 9.17 -16.73
CA GLU A 315 -12.18 8.81 -18.13
C GLU A 315 -11.45 9.91 -18.93
N SER A 316 -10.62 10.71 -18.26
CA SER A 316 -9.83 11.75 -18.93
C SER A 316 -8.40 11.83 -18.40
N TRP A 317 -7.49 12.18 -19.31
CA TRP A 317 -6.06 12.36 -19.05
C TRP A 317 -5.72 13.64 -18.30
N GLU A 318 -6.71 14.50 -18.04
CA GLU A 318 -6.58 15.78 -17.31
C GLU A 318 -6.91 15.63 -15.82
N TYR A 319 -7.35 14.44 -15.38
CA TYR A 319 -7.86 14.21 -14.03
C TYR A 319 -7.04 13.13 -13.31
N GLY A 320 -6.24 13.54 -12.32
CA GLY A 320 -5.26 12.68 -11.65
C GLY A 320 -4.04 12.44 -12.55
N GLY A 321 -3.42 11.27 -12.46
CA GLY A 321 -2.20 10.93 -13.20
C GLY A 321 -0.99 10.72 -12.30
N ARG A 322 -1.10 10.96 -10.98
CA ARG A 322 -0.08 10.65 -10.00
C ARG A 322 0.38 9.19 -10.07
N ALA A 323 1.62 8.96 -9.68
CA ALA A 323 2.21 7.63 -9.55
C ALA A 323 1.79 6.98 -8.22
N TYR A 324 1.34 5.73 -8.29
CA TYR A 324 0.86 4.93 -7.17
C TYR A 324 1.38 3.51 -7.23
N GLY A 325 1.50 2.84 -6.09
CA GLY A 325 1.59 1.37 -6.01
C GLY A 325 2.71 0.84 -5.13
N ALA A 326 3.73 1.66 -4.90
CA ALA A 326 4.90 1.29 -4.13
C ALA A 326 4.62 1.25 -2.61
N LEU A 327 5.33 0.38 -1.88
CA LEU A 327 5.17 0.26 -0.44
C LEU A 327 5.68 1.51 0.30
N HIS A 328 6.70 2.21 -0.22
CA HIS A 328 7.13 3.46 0.41
C HIS A 328 5.99 4.49 0.53
N GLN A 329 5.00 4.45 -0.37
CA GLN A 329 3.83 5.32 -0.35
C GLN A 329 2.73 4.82 0.62
N SER A 330 2.44 3.52 0.61
CA SER A 330 1.26 2.96 1.32
C SER A 330 1.56 2.32 2.67
N MET A 331 2.79 1.82 2.87
CA MET A 331 3.21 1.09 4.07
C MET A 331 3.93 2.00 5.07
N LEU A 332 4.69 3.00 4.60
CA LEU A 332 5.46 3.88 5.48
C LEU A 332 4.65 5.10 5.93
N ARG A 333 4.66 5.32 7.24
CA ARG A 333 4.11 6.53 7.86
C ARG A 333 5.13 7.65 7.79
N ARG A 334 4.66 8.90 7.82
CA ARG A 334 5.52 10.10 7.76
C ARG A 334 6.73 10.04 8.72
N PRO A 335 6.60 9.67 10.01
CA PRO A 335 7.76 9.59 10.91
C PRO A 335 8.77 8.49 10.56
N MET A 336 8.36 7.48 9.78
CA MET A 336 9.18 6.35 9.36
C MET A 336 9.95 6.63 8.07
N ARG A 337 9.50 7.59 7.25
CA ARG A 337 10.14 7.91 5.96
C ARG A 337 11.56 8.43 6.11
N LYS A 338 11.85 9.15 7.19
CA LYS A 338 13.21 9.61 7.53
C LYS A 338 14.21 8.47 7.76
N ASN A 339 13.71 7.24 7.96
CA ASN A 339 14.51 6.05 8.23
C ASN A 339 14.69 5.17 6.97
N VAL A 340 14.24 5.65 5.81
CA VAL A 340 14.46 4.97 4.53
C VAL A 340 15.94 5.07 4.14
N LEU A 341 16.46 3.96 3.63
CA LEU A 341 17.80 3.84 3.06
C LEU A 341 17.67 3.39 1.60
N ILE A 342 18.46 3.97 0.71
CA ILE A 342 18.58 3.55 -0.69
C ILE A 342 20.01 3.06 -0.88
N ASP A 343 20.15 1.78 -1.24
CA ASP A 343 21.43 1.07 -1.34
C ASP A 343 22.28 1.11 -0.06
N GLY A 344 21.60 1.19 1.09
CA GLY A 344 22.24 1.30 2.41
C GLY A 344 22.55 2.73 2.84
N GLU A 345 22.43 3.71 1.95
CA GLU A 345 22.72 5.11 2.24
C GLU A 345 21.50 5.87 2.81
N PRO A 346 21.71 6.80 3.76
CA PRO A 346 20.64 7.59 4.35
C PRO A 346 19.96 8.51 3.32
N THR A 347 18.67 8.77 3.54
CA THR A 347 17.85 9.56 2.62
C THR A 347 17.36 10.86 3.25
N VAL A 348 16.92 11.78 2.38
CA VAL A 348 16.23 13.01 2.73
C VAL A 348 14.95 13.11 1.88
N GLU A 349 13.84 13.51 2.50
CA GLU A 349 12.58 13.83 1.80
C GLU A 349 12.57 15.33 1.47
N ILE A 350 12.61 15.68 0.19
CA ILE A 350 12.44 17.04 -0.30
C ILE A 350 10.96 17.24 -0.63
N ASP A 351 10.27 18.07 0.14
CA ASP A 351 8.82 18.30 0.08
C ASP A 351 8.52 19.74 -0.37
N TYR A 352 7.43 19.95 -1.10
CA TYR A 352 6.99 21.29 -1.46
C TYR A 352 6.13 21.89 -0.33
N SER A 353 6.33 23.18 -0.06
CA SER A 353 5.51 23.91 0.91
C SER A 353 4.25 24.49 0.27
N ALA A 354 3.10 24.08 0.80
CA ALA A 354 1.76 24.52 0.38
C ALA A 354 1.49 24.38 -1.14
N PHE A 355 1.97 23.28 -1.71
CA PHE A 355 2.15 23.07 -3.14
C PHE A 355 0.94 23.47 -4.02
N HIS A 356 -0.24 22.89 -3.75
CA HIS A 356 -1.43 23.15 -4.57
C HIS A 356 -1.98 24.56 -4.43
N ILE A 357 -2.01 25.13 -3.22
CA ILE A 357 -2.51 26.50 -3.02
C ILE A 357 -1.58 27.49 -3.71
N ARG A 358 -0.27 27.30 -3.58
CA ARG A 358 0.73 28.13 -4.27
C ARG A 358 0.63 28.00 -5.80
N MET A 359 0.42 26.79 -6.30
CA MET A 359 0.19 26.53 -7.72
C MET A 359 -1.03 27.29 -8.27
N LEU A 360 -2.09 27.46 -7.48
CA LEU A 360 -3.25 28.27 -7.88
C LEU A 360 -2.85 29.74 -8.09
N TYR A 361 -2.13 30.35 -7.15
CA TYR A 361 -1.65 31.73 -7.30
C TYR A 361 -0.76 31.93 -8.52
N HIS A 362 0.19 31.01 -8.73
CA HIS A 362 1.08 31.06 -9.88
C HIS A 362 0.32 30.95 -11.21
N ARG A 363 -0.79 30.20 -11.26
CA ARG A 363 -1.65 30.13 -12.44
C ARG A 363 -2.46 31.41 -12.69
N GLU A 364 -2.71 32.20 -11.66
CA GLU A 364 -3.25 33.56 -11.79
C GLU A 364 -2.17 34.60 -12.13
N GLY A 365 -0.91 34.17 -12.34
CA GLY A 365 0.21 35.06 -12.65
C GLY A 365 0.76 35.83 -11.44
N ILE A 366 0.46 35.38 -10.22
CA ILE A 366 0.86 36.05 -8.97
C ILE A 366 2.01 35.26 -8.34
N ASP A 367 3.18 35.89 -8.18
CA ASP A 367 4.33 35.30 -7.47
C ASP A 367 4.06 35.27 -5.95
N TYR A 368 3.32 34.26 -5.50
CA TYR A 368 2.92 34.11 -4.10
C TYR A 368 4.01 33.38 -3.32
N THR A 369 4.67 34.07 -2.38
CA THR A 369 5.80 33.53 -1.62
C THR A 369 5.50 33.20 -0.16
N ASP A 370 4.39 33.70 0.38
CA ASP A 370 4.04 33.58 1.80
C ASP A 370 3.43 32.21 2.14
N ASP A 371 3.14 31.98 3.42
CA ASP A 371 2.46 30.78 3.90
C ASP A 371 0.94 31.00 3.89
N PRO A 372 0.19 30.36 2.98
CA PRO A 372 -1.24 30.63 2.82
C PRO A 372 -2.05 30.29 4.07
N TYR A 373 -1.57 29.36 4.89
CA TYR A 373 -2.29 28.97 6.10
C TYR A 373 -2.03 29.93 7.26
N LEU A 374 -0.88 30.62 7.25
CA LEU A 374 -0.52 31.59 8.28
C LEU A 374 -1.23 32.93 8.06
N GLU A 375 -1.41 33.35 6.80
CA GLU A 375 -2.10 34.59 6.41
C GLU A 375 -3.57 34.63 6.84
N CYS A 376 -4.15 33.52 7.29
CA CYS A 376 -5.53 33.45 7.75
C CYS A 376 -5.70 34.10 9.14
N GLU A 377 -5.69 33.32 10.22
CA GLU A 377 -5.88 33.81 11.59
C GLU A 377 -4.60 33.62 12.44
N GLY A 378 -3.43 33.66 11.80
CA GLY A 378 -2.13 33.58 12.49
C GLY A 378 -1.70 32.17 12.88
N HIS A 379 -0.64 32.10 13.70
CA HIS A 379 0.10 30.87 13.99
C HIS A 379 -0.74 29.79 14.68
N GLU A 380 -1.62 30.17 15.60
CA GLU A 380 -2.44 29.23 16.39
C GLU A 380 -3.44 28.47 15.50
N MET A 381 -3.93 29.12 14.44
CA MET A 381 -4.92 28.56 13.54
C MET A 381 -4.31 27.89 12.31
N ARG A 382 -2.98 27.94 12.14
CA ARG A 382 -2.29 27.47 10.93
C ARG A 382 -2.58 25.99 10.61
N ASP A 383 -2.58 25.11 11.61
CA ASP A 383 -2.82 23.67 11.38
C ASP A 383 -4.28 23.37 11.03
N ILE A 384 -5.22 24.16 11.57
CA ILE A 384 -6.64 24.11 11.21
C ILE A 384 -6.80 24.58 9.76
N TYR A 385 -6.22 25.73 9.39
CA TYR A 385 -6.30 26.24 8.02
C TYR A 385 -5.55 25.38 7.00
N LYS A 386 -4.51 24.65 7.42
CA LYS A 386 -3.89 23.61 6.59
C LYS A 386 -4.85 22.45 6.32
N ALA A 387 -5.66 22.04 7.31
CA ALA A 387 -6.72 21.06 7.06
C ALA A 387 -7.80 21.64 6.12
N VAL A 388 -8.23 22.88 6.35
CA VAL A 388 -9.20 23.58 5.49
C VAL A 388 -8.71 23.66 4.05
N GLY A 389 -7.47 24.07 3.80
CA GLY A 389 -6.92 24.20 2.44
C GLY A 389 -6.86 22.89 1.68
N LEU A 390 -6.60 21.77 2.36
CA LEU A 390 -6.65 20.43 1.75
C LEU A 390 -8.07 20.05 1.32
N ILE A 391 -9.08 20.42 2.11
CA ILE A 391 -10.49 20.22 1.74
C ILE A 391 -10.92 21.20 0.65
N ALA A 392 -10.48 22.46 0.74
CA ALA A 392 -10.88 23.53 -0.16
C ALA A 392 -10.59 23.20 -1.63
N ILE A 393 -9.51 22.52 -1.94
CA ILE A 393 -9.22 22.13 -3.32
C ILE A 393 -9.96 20.85 -3.75
N ASN A 394 -10.39 19.99 -2.83
CA ASN A 394 -10.91 18.64 -3.14
C ASN A 394 -12.42 18.47 -2.93
N SER A 395 -13.12 19.46 -2.38
CA SER A 395 -14.56 19.38 -2.12
C SER A 395 -15.35 20.50 -2.82
N THR A 396 -16.67 20.37 -2.82
CA THR A 396 -17.58 21.47 -3.11
C THR A 396 -17.95 22.23 -1.83
N GLU A 397 -18.51 23.43 -1.93
CA GLU A 397 -18.97 24.18 -0.75
C GLU A 397 -20.02 23.43 0.06
N ARG A 398 -20.92 22.71 -0.63
CA ARG A 398 -21.99 21.93 -0.01
C ARG A 398 -21.44 20.86 0.93
N ASP A 399 -20.31 20.26 0.56
CA ASP A 399 -19.70 19.14 1.28
C ASP A 399 -18.57 19.59 2.24
N ALA A 400 -18.12 20.84 2.11
CA ALA A 400 -16.94 21.38 2.79
C ALA A 400 -17.03 21.29 4.31
N CYS A 401 -18.11 21.77 4.91
CA CYS A 401 -18.25 21.82 6.37
C CYS A 401 -18.17 20.42 7.01
N GLY A 402 -18.81 19.43 6.38
CA GLY A 402 -18.75 18.04 6.85
C GLY A 402 -17.35 17.46 6.73
N ALA A 403 -16.69 17.67 5.59
CA ALA A 403 -15.34 17.20 5.37
C ALA A 403 -14.29 17.87 6.29
N ILE A 404 -14.44 19.16 6.57
CA ILE A 404 -13.56 19.88 7.53
C ILE A 404 -13.73 19.31 8.93
N ARG A 405 -14.97 19.10 9.40
CA ARG A 405 -15.23 18.50 10.72
C ARG A 405 -14.51 17.15 10.85
N ASP A 406 -14.75 16.26 9.90
CA ASP A 406 -14.20 14.90 9.94
C ASP A 406 -12.65 14.93 9.90
N GLU A 407 -12.05 15.85 9.15
CA GLU A 407 -10.59 16.03 9.09
C GLU A 407 -10.01 16.59 10.41
N LEU A 408 -10.67 17.55 11.05
CA LEU A 408 -10.23 18.09 12.34
C LEU A 408 -10.31 17.02 13.44
N GLU A 409 -11.40 16.23 13.48
CA GLU A 409 -11.54 15.10 14.40
C GLU A 409 -10.42 14.06 14.20
N ASN A 410 -10.11 13.71 12.94
CA ASN A 410 -9.03 12.77 12.62
C ASN A 410 -7.65 13.27 13.05
N ARG A 411 -7.43 14.58 13.07
CA ARG A 411 -6.19 15.21 13.53
C ARG A 411 -6.16 15.48 15.03
N GLY A 412 -7.29 15.32 15.73
CA GLY A 412 -7.43 15.71 17.13
C GLY A 412 -7.35 17.23 17.34
N LEU A 413 -7.76 18.02 16.34
CA LEU A 413 -7.80 19.48 16.41
C LEU A 413 -9.20 19.93 16.83
N ALA A 414 -9.26 20.77 17.87
CA ALA A 414 -10.53 21.38 18.28
C ALA A 414 -10.94 22.47 17.27
N PRO A 415 -12.23 22.55 16.88
CA PRO A 415 -12.72 23.66 16.08
C PRO A 415 -12.66 24.97 16.89
N PRO A 416 -12.60 26.14 16.22
CA PRO A 416 -12.62 27.43 16.91
C PRO A 416 -13.93 27.65 17.67
N ASP A 417 -13.85 28.28 18.84
CA ASP A 417 -15.02 28.60 19.67
C ASP A 417 -15.75 29.83 19.13
N ARG A 418 -16.63 29.62 18.15
CA ARG A 418 -17.45 30.68 17.52
C ARG A 418 -18.72 30.12 16.87
N GLU A 419 -19.67 31.00 16.58
CA GLU A 419 -20.90 30.60 15.88
C GLU A 419 -20.57 30.00 14.50
N LYS A 420 -21.14 28.81 14.21
CA LYS A 420 -20.93 28.06 12.96
C LYS A 420 -19.43 27.94 12.60
N PRO A 421 -18.65 27.18 13.40
CA PRO A 421 -17.18 27.19 13.30
C PRO A 421 -16.66 26.71 11.95
N TYR A 422 -17.31 25.72 11.33
CA TYR A 422 -16.90 25.22 10.01
C TYR A 422 -17.22 26.17 8.87
N ALA A 423 -18.39 26.82 8.91
CA ALA A 423 -18.77 27.79 7.89
C ALA A 423 -17.88 29.04 7.96
N SER A 424 -17.54 29.49 9.17
CA SER A 424 -16.62 30.61 9.38
C SER A 424 -15.20 30.30 8.91
N LEU A 425 -14.71 29.05 9.07
CA LEU A 425 -13.43 28.62 8.48
C LEU A 425 -13.44 28.66 6.94
N VAL A 426 -14.54 28.22 6.31
CA VAL A 426 -14.70 28.28 4.84
C VAL A 426 -14.70 29.74 4.36
N SER A 427 -15.48 30.61 5.00
CA SER A 427 -15.54 32.03 4.62
C SER A 427 -14.22 32.75 4.89
N GLY A 428 -13.58 32.49 6.04
CA GLY A 428 -12.30 33.07 6.42
C GLY A 428 -11.22 32.74 5.38
N PHE A 429 -11.10 31.46 5.00
CA PHE A 429 -10.12 31.04 4.01
C PHE A 429 -10.31 31.71 2.64
N LYS A 430 -11.56 31.92 2.19
CA LYS A 430 -11.86 32.65 0.95
C LYS A 430 -11.56 34.15 1.05
N GLN A 431 -11.88 34.77 2.17
CA GLN A 431 -11.66 36.19 2.40
C GLN A 431 -10.17 36.53 2.46
N THR A 432 -9.36 35.64 3.05
CA THR A 432 -7.89 35.74 3.06
C THR A 432 -7.28 35.55 1.68
N HIS A 433 -7.92 34.74 0.81
CA HIS A 433 -7.36 34.38 -0.50
C HIS A 433 -8.26 34.81 -1.68
N PRO A 434 -8.57 36.10 -1.84
CA PRO A 434 -9.53 36.58 -2.84
C PRO A 434 -9.10 36.27 -4.28
N ALA A 435 -7.79 36.31 -4.57
CA ALA A 435 -7.25 36.06 -5.91
C ALA A 435 -7.55 34.65 -6.43
N ILE A 436 -7.58 33.66 -5.54
CA ILE A 436 -7.82 32.24 -5.90
C ILE A 436 -9.19 31.74 -5.43
N ALA A 437 -10.03 32.61 -4.84
CA ALA A 437 -11.29 32.22 -4.20
C ALA A 437 -12.25 31.49 -5.15
N HIS A 438 -12.19 31.78 -6.45
CA HIS A 438 -13.00 31.13 -7.48
C HIS A 438 -12.58 29.68 -7.79
N HIS A 439 -11.34 29.29 -7.47
CA HIS A 439 -10.88 27.89 -7.52
C HIS A 439 -11.22 27.12 -6.25
N LEU A 440 -11.35 27.81 -5.10
CA LEU A 440 -11.62 27.18 -3.83
C LEU A 440 -13.05 26.62 -3.79
N PHE A 441 -13.16 25.39 -3.29
CA PHE A 441 -14.38 24.60 -3.17
C PHE A 441 -15.07 24.32 -4.52
N SER A 442 -14.27 24.18 -5.58
CA SER A 442 -14.72 23.88 -6.95
C SER A 442 -14.31 22.49 -7.45
N ASP A 443 -13.76 21.63 -6.57
CA ASP A 443 -13.20 20.33 -6.94
C ASP A 443 -12.06 20.43 -8.00
N VAL A 444 -11.30 21.52 -7.96
CA VAL A 444 -10.13 21.76 -8.83
C VAL A 444 -8.96 20.81 -8.55
N GLY A 445 -8.92 20.22 -7.35
CA GLY A 445 -7.81 19.43 -6.83
C GLY A 445 -7.43 18.27 -7.75
N ILE A 446 -8.39 17.60 -8.38
CA ILE A 446 -8.10 16.50 -9.30
C ILE A 446 -7.39 16.95 -10.60
N ARG A 447 -7.57 18.21 -11.03
CA ARG A 447 -6.80 18.81 -12.14
C ARG A 447 -5.42 19.28 -11.67
N LEU A 448 -5.31 19.80 -10.45
CA LEU A 448 -4.00 20.08 -9.84
C LEU A 448 -3.17 18.80 -9.70
N GLN A 449 -3.82 17.67 -9.37
CA GLN A 449 -3.23 16.33 -9.37
C GLN A 449 -2.77 15.82 -10.74
N ASN A 450 -3.12 16.51 -11.82
CA ASN A 450 -2.60 16.19 -13.14
C ASN A 450 -1.31 16.96 -13.39
N ILE A 451 -1.34 18.25 -13.11
CA ILE A 451 -0.18 19.14 -13.23
C ILE A 451 0.95 18.64 -12.33
N ASP A 452 0.64 18.28 -11.07
CA ASP A 452 1.65 17.71 -10.17
C ASP A 452 2.30 16.45 -10.72
N SER A 453 1.53 15.61 -11.40
CA SER A 453 2.01 14.33 -11.91
C SER A 453 2.91 14.52 -13.13
N ILE A 454 2.68 15.57 -13.90
CA ILE A 454 3.54 15.98 -15.01
C ILE A 454 4.88 16.48 -14.46
N ILE A 455 4.84 17.37 -13.45
CA ILE A 455 6.04 17.88 -12.77
C ILE A 455 6.83 16.72 -12.16
N MET A 456 6.16 15.85 -11.40
CA MET A 456 6.78 14.70 -10.73
C MET A 456 7.38 13.72 -11.74
N ASN A 457 6.69 13.41 -12.84
CA ASN A 457 7.25 12.55 -13.89
C ASN A 457 8.55 13.13 -14.46
N ALA A 458 8.58 14.42 -14.77
CA ALA A 458 9.77 15.08 -15.29
C ALA A 458 10.93 15.07 -14.28
N ILE A 459 10.64 15.29 -12.99
CA ILE A 459 11.62 15.17 -11.91
C ILE A 459 12.20 13.75 -11.86
N LEU A 460 11.35 12.72 -11.81
CA LEU A 460 11.79 11.33 -11.70
C LEU A 460 12.62 10.88 -12.92
N VAL A 461 12.22 11.27 -14.13
CA VAL A 461 12.98 10.98 -15.36
C VAL A 461 14.35 11.64 -15.31
N ARG A 462 14.43 12.93 -14.92
CA ARG A 462 15.72 13.63 -14.81
C ARG A 462 16.62 13.03 -13.74
N LEU A 463 16.08 12.67 -12.58
CA LEU A 463 16.87 12.01 -11.53
C LEU A 463 17.39 10.66 -12.03
N MET A 464 16.52 9.83 -12.64
CA MET A 464 16.88 8.54 -13.22
C MET A 464 17.96 8.66 -14.30
N ASP A 465 17.84 9.64 -15.21
CA ASP A 465 18.82 9.89 -16.28
C ASP A 465 20.19 10.33 -15.71
N ASN A 466 20.23 10.85 -14.49
CA ASN A 466 21.46 11.14 -13.74
C ASN A 466 21.89 9.99 -12.81
N GLY A 467 21.25 8.82 -12.89
CA GLY A 467 21.56 7.66 -12.06
C GLY A 467 21.12 7.80 -10.59
N ILE A 468 20.20 8.73 -10.30
CA ILE A 468 19.71 9.01 -8.95
C ILE A 468 18.30 8.44 -8.78
N LEU A 469 18.10 7.57 -7.81
CA LEU A 469 16.76 7.09 -7.47
C LEU A 469 16.03 8.09 -6.57
N GLY A 470 14.94 8.65 -7.11
CA GLY A 470 13.95 9.39 -6.34
C GLY A 470 12.71 8.54 -6.10
N LEU A 471 12.26 8.40 -4.84
CA LEU A 471 11.02 7.73 -4.47
C LEU A 471 9.91 8.78 -4.27
N PRO A 472 8.90 8.85 -5.15
CA PRO A 472 7.88 9.90 -5.11
C PRO A 472 6.82 9.63 -4.03
N VAL A 473 6.58 10.60 -3.15
CA VAL A 473 5.48 10.58 -2.20
C VAL A 473 4.56 11.77 -2.47
N TYR A 474 3.65 11.58 -3.43
CA TYR A 474 2.78 12.63 -3.93
C TYR A 474 3.57 13.82 -4.50
N ASP A 475 3.69 14.91 -3.74
CA ASP A 475 4.39 16.15 -4.06
C ASP A 475 5.81 16.22 -3.47
N SER A 476 6.24 15.23 -2.68
CA SER A 476 7.62 15.12 -2.19
C SER A 476 8.41 14.00 -2.90
N VAL A 477 9.74 14.07 -2.79
CA VAL A 477 10.66 13.04 -3.30
C VAL A 477 11.67 12.65 -2.22
N ILE A 478 11.80 11.36 -1.95
CA ILE A 478 12.85 10.80 -1.09
C ILE A 478 14.04 10.42 -1.97
N VAL A 479 15.23 10.94 -1.66
CA VAL A 479 16.49 10.65 -2.36
C VAL A 479 17.61 10.41 -1.36
N GLN A 480 18.71 9.78 -1.77
CA GLN A 480 19.92 9.73 -0.95
C GLN A 480 20.35 11.15 -0.55
N GLN A 481 20.79 11.32 0.70
CA GLN A 481 21.07 12.65 1.27
C GLN A 481 22.08 13.46 0.44
N GLN A 482 23.08 12.80 -0.14
CA GLN A 482 24.09 13.41 -1.01
C GLN A 482 23.50 14.06 -2.28
N HIS A 483 22.30 13.65 -2.71
CA HIS A 483 21.62 14.18 -3.89
C HIS A 483 20.52 15.19 -3.55
N GLY A 484 20.38 15.61 -2.28
CA GLY A 484 19.31 16.51 -1.83
C GLY A 484 19.33 17.88 -2.52
N THR A 485 20.52 18.50 -2.66
CA THR A 485 20.67 19.80 -3.32
C THR A 485 20.30 19.73 -4.80
N PHE A 486 20.86 18.76 -5.53
CA PHE A 486 20.54 18.54 -6.94
C PHE A 486 19.05 18.26 -7.16
N THR A 487 18.45 17.43 -6.29
CA THR A 487 17.01 17.14 -6.35
C THR A 487 16.18 18.40 -6.17
N ARG A 488 16.54 19.28 -5.23
CA ARG A 488 15.86 20.57 -5.02
C ARG A 488 15.97 21.49 -6.24
N GLU A 489 17.13 21.51 -6.91
CA GLU A 489 17.33 22.26 -8.16
C GLU A 489 16.44 21.73 -9.28
N VAL A 490 16.44 20.40 -9.51
CA VAL A 490 15.57 19.74 -10.50
C VAL A 490 14.10 20.03 -10.20
N MET A 491 13.66 19.89 -8.94
CA MET A 491 12.30 20.22 -8.50
C MET A 491 11.94 21.69 -8.75
N THR A 492 12.88 22.61 -8.56
CA THR A 492 12.68 24.04 -8.82
C THR A 492 12.51 24.31 -10.31
N GLU A 493 13.37 23.74 -11.13
CA GLU A 493 13.36 23.92 -12.58
C GLU A 493 12.11 23.33 -13.24
N GLU A 494 11.72 22.11 -12.88
CA GLU A 494 10.52 21.47 -13.45
C GLU A 494 9.23 22.19 -13.02
N TYR A 495 9.17 22.67 -11.79
CA TYR A 495 8.05 23.50 -11.35
C TYR A 495 7.98 24.82 -12.11
N ARG A 496 9.12 25.51 -12.28
CA ARG A 496 9.20 26.77 -13.02
C ARG A 496 8.86 26.61 -14.50
N LYS A 497 9.24 25.49 -15.13
CA LYS A 497 8.82 25.19 -16.53
C LYS A 497 7.30 25.11 -16.67
N GLN A 498 6.60 24.58 -15.67
CA GLN A 498 5.16 24.40 -15.72
C GLN A 498 4.36 25.62 -15.26
N THR A 499 4.91 26.44 -14.37
CA THR A 499 4.18 27.55 -13.74
C THR A 499 4.71 28.94 -14.06
N GLY A 500 5.98 29.07 -14.48
CA GLY A 500 6.68 30.35 -14.64
C GLY A 500 7.29 30.91 -13.36
N PHE A 501 7.00 30.34 -12.19
CA PHE A 501 7.41 30.86 -10.88
C PHE A 501 8.25 29.83 -10.10
N ASN A 502 8.87 30.26 -9.01
CA ASN A 502 9.66 29.38 -8.15
C ASN A 502 8.80 28.75 -7.05
N PRO A 503 9.01 27.46 -6.71
CA PRO A 503 8.33 26.82 -5.60
C PRO A 503 8.95 27.21 -4.24
N LYS A 504 8.29 26.80 -3.17
CA LYS A 504 8.84 26.78 -1.80
C LYS A 504 8.94 25.33 -1.31
N PHE A 505 9.86 25.08 -0.38
CA PHE A 505 10.11 23.77 0.23
C PHE A 505 9.93 23.85 1.74
#